data_AF-Q05Q47-F1
#
_entry.id   AF-Q05Q47-F1
#
_cell.length_a   1.000
_cell.length_b   1.000
_cell.length_c   1.000
_cell.angle_alpha   90.00
_cell.angle_beta   90.00
_cell.angle_gamma   90.00
#
_symmetry.space_group_name_H-M   'P 1'
#
loop_
_entity.id
_entity.type
_entity.pdbx_description
1 polymer ?
#
loop_
_entity_poly.entity_id
_entity_poly.type
_entity_poly.pdbx_seq_one_letter_code
_entity_poly.pdbx_strand_id
1 'polypeptide(L)'
;MPVSAEVEQALHRFVDSIVSQSALQDQLNQVEDIEALRNLVQSADPTLTGAAVIPLEQATLPPKILVNSGVTSQEIPWRLLRCPGGPLVLQLICKKANFAVWIESC
;
A
#
# COMPACT_ATOMS: atom_id res chain seq x y z
N MET A 1 -19.58 5.79 5.70
CA MET A 1 -20.26 4.52 5.34
C MET A 1 -19.23 3.40 5.47
N PRO A 2 -19.57 2.10 5.62
CA PRO A 2 -18.56 1.06 5.46
C PRO A 2 -18.06 1.11 4.01
N VAL A 3 -16.73 1.04 3.83
CA VAL A 3 -16.12 0.92 2.50
C VAL A 3 -16.74 -0.29 1.81
N SER A 4 -17.30 -0.12 0.61
CA SER A 4 -17.92 -1.22 -0.14
C SER A 4 -16.89 -2.32 -0.44
N ALA A 5 -17.31 -3.58 -0.47
CA ALA A 5 -16.44 -4.72 -0.75
C ALA A 5 -15.68 -4.58 -2.10
N GLU A 6 -16.28 -3.90 -3.08
CA GLU A 6 -15.65 -3.58 -4.38
C GLU A 6 -14.47 -2.62 -4.25
N VAL A 7 -14.56 -1.69 -3.30
CA VAL A 7 -13.51 -0.72 -3.03
C VAL A 7 -12.35 -1.42 -2.31
N GLU A 8 -12.64 -2.33 -1.38
CA GLU A 8 -11.59 -3.14 -0.75
C GLU A 8 -10.84 -4.06 -1.74
N GLN A 9 -11.52 -4.50 -2.80
CA GLN A 9 -10.87 -5.25 -3.89
C GLN A 9 -9.87 -4.42 -4.68
N ALA A 10 -9.98 -3.08 -4.72
CA ALA A 10 -8.99 -2.26 -5.42
C ALA A 10 -7.59 -2.39 -4.79
N LEU A 11 -7.48 -2.36 -3.46
CA LEU A 11 -6.20 -2.59 -2.78
C LEU A 11 -5.61 -3.97 -3.10
N HIS A 12 -6.45 -5.01 -3.18
CA HIS A 12 -5.99 -6.35 -3.56
C HIS A 12 -5.48 -6.38 -5.01
N ARG A 13 -6.24 -5.80 -5.95
CA ARG A 13 -5.83 -5.69 -7.36
C ARG A 13 -4.54 -4.90 -7.53
N PHE A 14 -4.37 -3.83 -6.74
CA PHE A 14 -3.15 -3.04 -6.76
C PHE A 14 -1.95 -3.83 -6.25
N VAL A 15 -2.11 -4.64 -5.20
CA VAL A 15 -1.06 -5.57 -4.75
C VAL A 15 -0.70 -6.55 -5.88
N ASP A 16 -1.68 -7.14 -6.56
CA ASP A 16 -1.42 -8.04 -7.69
C ASP A 16 -0.66 -7.34 -8.83
N SER A 17 -0.99 -6.06 -9.09
CA SER A 17 -0.27 -5.22 -10.05
C SER A 17 1.19 -5.01 -9.64
N ILE A 18 1.45 -4.62 -8.38
CA ILE A 18 2.81 -4.45 -7.87
C ILE A 18 3.59 -5.77 -7.97
N VAL A 19 3.00 -6.89 -7.55
CA VAL A 19 3.67 -8.20 -7.56
C VAL A 19 4.01 -8.65 -8.99
N SER A 20 3.14 -8.36 -9.97
CA SER A 20 3.35 -8.75 -11.38
C SER A 20 4.24 -7.80 -12.18
N GLN A 21 4.38 -6.53 -11.76
CA GLN A 21 5.12 -5.51 -12.52
C GLN A 21 6.44 -5.13 -11.85
N SER A 22 7.55 -5.71 -12.31
CA SER A 22 8.89 -5.37 -11.80
C SER A 22 9.24 -3.88 -11.95
N ALA A 23 8.82 -3.25 -13.06
CA ALA A 23 9.03 -1.83 -13.29
C ALA A 23 8.35 -0.94 -12.23
N LEU A 24 7.14 -1.31 -11.79
CA LEU A 24 6.42 -0.60 -10.73
C LEU A 24 7.14 -0.77 -9.38
N GLN A 25 7.69 -1.96 -9.11
CA GLN A 25 8.49 -2.21 -7.92
C GLN A 25 9.79 -1.38 -7.92
N ASP A 26 10.47 -1.28 -9.07
CA ASP A 26 11.68 -0.46 -9.20
C ASP A 26 11.37 1.02 -8.96
N GLN A 27 10.25 1.51 -9.49
CA GLN A 27 9.76 2.87 -9.23
C GLN A 27 9.45 3.08 -7.74
N LEU A 28 8.71 2.17 -7.10
CA LEU A 28 8.40 2.22 -5.67
C LEU A 28 9.66 2.28 -4.79
N ASN A 29 10.72 1.58 -5.17
CA ASN A 29 12.01 1.63 -4.47
C ASN A 29 12.77 2.95 -4.65
N GLN A 30 12.45 3.74 -5.67
CA GLN A 30 13.06 5.05 -5.90
C GLN A 30 12.30 6.21 -5.24
N VAL A 31 11.04 6.00 -4.85
CA VAL A 31 10.20 7.02 -4.21
C VAL A 31 10.76 7.39 -2.83
N GLU A 32 10.94 8.70 -2.62
CA GLU A 32 11.45 9.28 -1.36
C GLU A 32 10.38 10.05 -0.58
N ASP A 33 9.36 10.55 -1.28
CA ASP A 33 8.34 11.43 -0.70
C ASP A 33 6.91 10.98 -1.03
N ILE A 34 5.96 11.60 -0.34
CA ILE A 34 4.54 11.27 -0.47
C ILE A 34 3.94 11.71 -1.81
N GLU A 35 4.45 12.77 -2.44
CA GLU A 35 3.89 13.29 -3.70
C GLU A 35 4.22 12.35 -4.86
N ALA A 36 5.47 11.90 -4.94
CA ALA A 36 5.93 10.90 -5.89
C ALA A 36 5.19 9.57 -5.71
N LEU A 37 4.95 9.13 -4.45
CA LEU A 37 4.12 7.96 -4.20
C LEU A 37 2.70 8.16 -4.72
N ARG A 38 2.06 9.29 -4.37
CA ARG A 38 0.67 9.55 -4.79
C ARG A 38 0.54 9.56 -6.30
N ASN A 39 1.47 10.19 -7.01
CA ASN A 39 1.49 10.19 -8.47
C ASN A 39 1.63 8.77 -9.04
N LEU A 40 2.53 7.97 -8.47
CA LEU A 40 2.76 6.59 -8.90
C LEU A 40 1.54 5.70 -8.63
N VAL A 41 1.00 5.77 -7.41
CA VAL A 41 -0.19 5.02 -7.00
C VAL A 41 -1.39 5.41 -7.85
N GLN A 42 -1.65 6.70 -8.05
CA GLN A 42 -2.76 7.17 -8.89
C GLN A 42 -2.61 6.79 -10.36
N SER A 43 -1.38 6.77 -10.89
CA SER A 43 -1.12 6.31 -12.26
C SER A 43 -1.38 4.82 -12.45
N ALA A 44 -1.18 4.02 -11.40
CA ALA A 44 -1.34 2.58 -11.44
C ALA A 44 -2.77 2.14 -11.08
N ASP A 45 -3.38 2.79 -10.10
CA ASP A 45 -4.79 2.63 -9.75
C ASP A 45 -5.37 3.95 -9.20
N PRO A 46 -6.23 4.65 -9.97
CA PRO A 46 -6.80 5.94 -9.56
C PRO A 46 -7.84 5.81 -8.43
N THR A 47 -8.25 4.58 -8.08
CA THR A 47 -9.20 4.35 -6.99
C THR A 47 -8.55 4.41 -5.61
N LEU A 48 -7.23 4.41 -5.54
CA LEU A 48 -6.46 4.56 -4.30
C LEU A 48 -6.30 6.05 -3.97
N THR A 49 -7.02 6.50 -2.94
CA THR A 49 -7.17 7.92 -2.60
C THR A 49 -6.29 8.36 -1.43
N GLY A 50 -6.07 7.49 -0.46
CA GLY A 50 -5.31 7.77 0.76
C GLY A 50 -3.88 7.24 0.68
N ALA A 51 -2.90 8.06 1.06
CA ALA A 51 -1.53 7.64 1.21
C ALA A 51 -0.78 8.45 2.28
N ALA A 52 0.17 7.82 2.96
CA ALA A 52 1.06 8.47 3.91
C ALA A 52 2.46 7.83 3.91
N VAL A 53 3.48 8.65 4.16
CA VAL A 53 4.82 8.17 4.53
C VAL A 53 4.79 7.82 6.02
N ILE A 54 5.30 6.65 6.38
CA ILE A 54 5.36 6.18 7.76
C ILE A 54 6.81 5.88 8.18
N PRO A 55 7.17 6.12 9.45
CA PRO A 55 8.46 5.68 9.99
C PRO A 55 8.63 4.16 9.93
N LEU A 56 9.88 3.68 9.87
CA LEU A 56 10.18 2.24 9.82
C LEU A 56 9.67 1.52 11.06
N GLU A 57 9.73 2.16 12.22
CA GLU A 57 9.21 1.65 13.48
C GLU A 57 7.72 1.34 13.34
N GLN A 58 6.94 2.28 12.79
CA GLN A 58 5.52 2.09 12.55
C GLN A 58 5.24 1.03 11.47
N ALA A 59 6.08 0.98 10.42
CA ALA A 59 5.94 -0.03 9.38
C ALA A 59 6.22 -1.43 9.91
N THR A 60 7.16 -1.61 10.84
CA THR A 60 7.58 -2.91 11.39
C THR A 60 6.78 -3.36 12.61
N LEU A 61 5.89 -2.52 13.14
CA LEU A 61 5.00 -2.90 14.23
C LEU A 61 4.16 -4.15 13.88
N PRO A 62 3.92 -5.04 14.86
CA PRO A 62 3.00 -6.15 14.68
C PRO A 62 1.59 -5.65 14.33
N PRO A 63 0.98 -6.17 13.25
CA PRO A 63 -0.35 -5.74 12.87
C PRO A 63 -1.41 -6.28 13.82
N LYS A 64 -2.44 -5.48 14.12
CA LYS A 64 -3.59 -5.94 14.90
C LYS A 64 -4.40 -6.99 14.17
N ILE A 65 -4.60 -6.80 12.86
CA ILE A 65 -5.26 -7.75 11.96
C ILE A 65 -4.48 -7.77 10.66
N LEU A 66 -3.75 -8.87 10.42
CA LEU A 66 -3.08 -9.14 9.16
C LEU A 66 -4.05 -9.85 8.23
N VAL A 67 -4.34 -9.25 7.08
CA VAL A 67 -5.20 -9.84 6.05
C VAL A 67 -4.37 -10.65 5.06
N ASN A 68 -3.28 -10.05 4.58
CA ASN A 68 -2.36 -10.71 3.65
C ASN A 68 -0.97 -10.07 3.76
N SER A 69 0.06 -10.77 3.29
CA SER A 69 1.43 -10.26 3.23
C SER A 69 2.25 -11.02 2.20
N GLY A 70 3.27 -10.37 1.69
CA GLY A 70 4.25 -11.01 0.83
C GLY A 70 5.49 -10.15 0.66
N VAL A 71 6.38 -10.64 -0.19
CA VAL A 71 7.58 -9.92 -0.61
C VAL A 71 7.59 -9.96 -2.13
N THR A 72 7.82 -8.82 -2.77
CA THR A 72 7.94 -8.74 -4.22
C THR A 72 9.29 -9.29 -4.71
N SER A 73 9.45 -9.46 -6.02
CA SER A 73 10.72 -9.85 -6.63
C SER A 73 11.86 -8.86 -6.37
N GLN A 74 11.56 -7.57 -6.18
CA GLN A 74 12.53 -6.52 -5.82
C GLN A 74 12.70 -6.35 -4.30
N GLU A 75 12.38 -7.41 -3.54
CA GLU A 75 12.53 -7.48 -2.09
C GLU A 75 11.76 -6.38 -1.34
N ILE A 76 10.59 -5.96 -1.85
CA ILE A 76 9.70 -5.01 -1.15
C ILE A 76 8.73 -5.83 -0.31
N PRO A 77 8.84 -5.83 1.04
CA PRO A 77 7.83 -6.41 1.88
C PRO A 77 6.56 -5.57 1.82
N TRP A 78 5.43 -6.23 1.58
CA TRP A 78 4.12 -5.61 1.61
C TRP A 78 3.19 -6.35 2.56
N ARG A 79 2.29 -5.60 3.21
CA ARG A 79 1.32 -6.13 4.15
C ARG A 79 -0.01 -5.44 3.98
N LEU A 80 -1.07 -6.22 3.88
CA LEU A 80 -2.43 -5.75 3.84
C LEU A 80 -3.04 -5.92 5.24
N LEU A 81 -3.36 -4.81 5.87
CA LEU A 81 -3.79 -4.73 7.25
C LEU A 81 -5.22 -4.22 7.33
N ARG A 82 -5.98 -4.72 8.31
CA ARG A 82 -7.30 -4.17 8.64
C ARG A 82 -7.26 -3.48 9.99
N CYS A 83 -7.65 -2.21 10.02
CA CYS A 83 -7.86 -1.50 11.28
C CYS A 83 -9.19 -1.97 11.90
N PRO A 84 -9.25 -2.27 13.22
CA PRO A 84 -10.53 -2.58 13.87
C PRO A 84 -11.53 -1.42 13.70
N GLY A 85 -12.62 -1.66 12.96
CA GLY A 85 -13.61 -0.62 12.61
C GLY A 85 -13.13 0.44 11.61
N GLY A 86 -11.95 0.25 11.00
CA GLY A 86 -11.35 1.18 10.03
C GLY A 86 -11.15 0.56 8.64
N PRO A 87 -10.54 1.31 7.70
CA PRO A 87 -10.32 0.83 6.35
C PRO A 87 -9.24 -0.25 6.29
N LEU A 88 -9.17 -0.90 5.13
CA LEU A 88 -8.05 -1.73 4.73
C LEU A 88 -6.85 -0.83 4.35
N VAL A 89 -5.66 -1.20 4.79
CA VAL A 89 -4.43 -0.42 4.60
C VAL A 89 -3.36 -1.34 4.03
N LEU A 90 -2.80 -0.96 2.89
CA LEU A 90 -1.60 -1.56 2.32
C LEU A 90 -0.37 -0.84 2.85
N GLN A 91 0.50 -1.56 3.53
CA GLN A 91 1.83 -1.08 3.89
C GLN A 91 2.87 -1.60 2.90
N LEU A 92 3.76 -0.71 2.46
CA LEU A 92 4.91 -1.00 1.61
C LEU A 92 6.18 -0.55 2.33
N ILE A 93 7.15 -1.45 2.45
CA ILE A 93 8.45 -1.18 3.04
C ILE A 93 9.45 -1.11 1.87
N CYS A 94 9.60 0.07 1.29
CA CYS A 94 10.52 0.28 0.17
C CYS A 94 11.92 0.64 0.67
N LYS A 95 12.92 0.62 -0.21
CA LYS A 95 14.32 0.89 0.15
C LYS A 95 14.56 2.28 0.75
N LYS A 96 13.85 3.31 0.29
CA LYS A 96 14.09 4.70 0.68
C LYS A 96 13.08 5.24 1.69
N ALA A 97 11.83 4.81 1.59
CA ALA A 97 10.74 5.24 2.46
C ALA A 97 9.71 4.13 2.62
N ASN A 98 8.95 4.19 3.72
CA ASN A 98 7.86 3.26 3.98
C ASN A 98 6.55 3.99 3.81
N PHE A 99 5.56 3.30 3.28
CA PHE A 99 4.30 3.92 2.90
C PHE A 99 3.12 3.12 3.42
N ALA A 100 2.05 3.83 3.75
CA ALA A 100 0.72 3.28 3.97
C ALA A 100 -0.21 3.85 2.90
N VAL A 101 -0.97 2.98 2.24
CA VAL A 101 -1.94 3.32 1.19
C VAL A 101 -3.29 2.74 1.60
N TRP A 102 -4.35 3.52 1.50
CA TRP A 102 -5.71 3.08 1.81
C TRP A 102 -6.71 3.80 0.91
N ILE A 103 -7.98 3.41 1.03
CA ILE A 103 -9.06 4.09 0.34
C ILE A 103 -9.87 4.85 1.37
N GLU A 104 -9.96 6.17 1.19
CA GLU A 104 -10.79 7.02 2.01
C GLU A 104 -12.28 6.72 1.71
N SER A 105 -13.07 6.40 2.74
CA SER A 105 -14.53 6.42 2.58
C SER A 105 -14.95 7.89 2.51
N CYS A 106 -15.37 8.34 1.33
CA CYS A 106 -16.25 9.50 1.23
C CYS A 106 -17.63 9.19 1.82
#